data_AF-A0A921KRU3-F1
#
_entry.id   AF-A0A921KRU3-F1
#
_cell.length_a   1.000
_cell.length_b   1.000
_cell.length_c   1.000
_cell.angle_alpha   90.00
_cell.angle_beta   90.00
_cell.angle_gamma   90.00
#
_symmetry.space_group_name_H-M   'P 1'
#
loop_
_entity.id
_entity.type
_entity.pdbx_description
1 polymer ?
#
loop_
_entity_poly.entity_id
_entity_poly.type
_entity_poly.pdbx_seq_one_letter_code
_entity_poly.pdbx_strand_id
1 'polypeptide(L)'
;MTRRLPALAKYSALLVAAVLTLGPVWWTFTTSLRPAAESFSLPPSFFPTSPDFSSYAAVFEQIAVPLLVLNSALVTGVVAVGQMLTAAMAGYVFARMEFRGKNALFAIVLSTMMVPVQVTIVPVFMIIRGMGLSDTLLALILPAIPTAFGTFLMRQYFLGLPLELGEAAALDGASPWRTFFSIYAPLALSGMAIVGVLAFNYHWNEFF
;
A
#
# COMPACT_ATOMS: atom_id res chain seq x y z
N MET A 1 29.94 -26.50 25.94
CA MET A 1 30.60 -25.39 25.21
C MET A 1 30.17 -25.27 23.72
N THR A 2 29.12 -25.96 23.28
CA THR A 2 28.82 -26.19 21.84
C THR A 2 27.63 -25.39 21.26
N ARG A 3 27.04 -24.44 22.00
CA ARG A 3 25.92 -23.60 21.52
C ARG A 3 26.32 -22.25 20.90
N ARG A 4 27.61 -21.86 20.89
CA ARG A 4 28.06 -20.52 20.47
C ARG A 4 28.36 -20.37 18.97
N LEU A 5 28.88 -21.43 18.32
CA LEU A 5 29.11 -21.46 16.86
C LEU A 5 27.86 -21.18 16.00
N PRO A 6 26.66 -21.73 16.30
CA PRO A 6 25.46 -21.41 15.53
C PRO A 6 24.94 -19.99 15.78
N ALA A 7 25.30 -19.34 16.90
CA ALA A 7 24.93 -17.96 17.16
C ALA A 7 25.83 -16.99 16.38
N LEU A 8 27.15 -17.21 16.38
CA LEU A 8 28.09 -16.40 15.61
C LEU A 8 27.76 -16.41 14.11
N ALA A 9 27.52 -17.59 13.53
CA ALA A 9 27.15 -17.73 12.12
C ALA A 9 25.85 -16.98 11.77
N LYS A 10 24.84 -17.04 12.66
CA LYS A 10 23.59 -16.29 12.51
C LYS A 10 23.83 -14.78 12.54
N TYR A 11 24.61 -14.28 13.50
CA TYR A 11 24.92 -12.86 13.59
C TYR A 11 25.74 -12.37 12.40
N SER A 12 26.71 -13.15 11.93
CA SER A 12 27.47 -12.82 10.73
C SER A 12 26.57 -12.76 9.49
N ALA A 13 25.66 -13.72 9.31
CA ALA A 13 24.71 -13.71 8.20
C ALA A 13 23.76 -12.49 8.26
N LEU A 14 23.24 -12.17 9.46
CA LEU A 14 22.40 -10.98 9.68
C LEU A 14 23.17 -9.67 9.43
N LEU A 15 24.45 -9.60 9.83
CA LEU A 15 25.29 -8.44 9.58
C LEU A 15 25.54 -8.23 8.09
N VAL A 16 25.85 -9.29 7.34
CA VAL A 16 26.01 -9.22 5.88
C VAL A 16 24.71 -8.77 5.22
N ALA A 17 23.56 -9.34 5.62
CA ALA A 17 22.26 -8.92 5.13
C ALA A 17 21.95 -7.45 5.44
N ALA A 18 22.31 -6.97 6.63
CA ALA A 18 22.15 -5.57 7.02
C ALA A 18 23.03 -4.63 6.18
N VAL A 19 24.30 -4.99 5.95
CA VAL A 19 25.20 -4.19 5.11
C VAL A 19 24.71 -4.14 3.66
N LEU A 20 24.25 -5.26 3.10
CA LEU A 20 23.75 -5.30 1.73
C LEU A 20 22.45 -4.50 1.53
N THR A 21 21.57 -4.47 2.54
CA THR A 21 20.29 -3.76 2.44
C THR A 21 20.39 -2.28 2.82
N LEU A 22 21.18 -1.95 3.86
CA LEU A 22 21.35 -0.57 4.33
C LEU A 22 22.46 0.18 3.58
N GLY A 23 23.40 -0.52 2.96
CA GLY A 23 24.52 0.08 2.22
C GLY A 23 24.09 1.09 1.15
N PRO A 24 23.14 0.77 0.25
CA PRO A 24 22.63 1.72 -0.73
C PRO A 24 21.92 2.93 -0.09
N VAL A 25 21.18 2.73 1.01
CA VAL A 25 20.51 3.82 1.73
C VAL A 25 21.54 4.75 2.36
N TRP A 26 22.57 4.19 3.00
CA TRP A 26 23.70 4.93 3.54
C TRP A 26 24.46 5.70 2.45
N TRP A 27 24.68 5.07 1.30
CA TRP A 27 25.32 5.71 0.15
C TRP A 27 24.52 6.92 -0.34
N THR A 28 23.21 6.78 -0.55
CA THR A 28 22.33 7.87 -0.96
C THR A 28 22.31 9.00 0.07
N PHE A 29 22.20 8.67 1.36
CA PHE A 29 22.20 9.66 2.44
C PHE A 29 23.53 10.44 2.53
N THR A 30 24.67 9.76 2.41
CA THR A 30 25.95 10.46 2.46
C THR A 30 26.26 11.23 1.19
N THR A 31 25.71 10.81 0.04
CA THR A 31 25.84 11.53 -1.24
C THR A 31 24.99 12.79 -1.24
N SER A 32 23.80 12.78 -0.63
CA SER A 32 22.94 13.97 -0.55
C SER A 32 23.51 15.11 0.31
N LEU A 33 24.55 14.81 1.10
CA LEU A 33 25.27 15.77 1.95
C LEU A 33 26.62 16.22 1.35
N ARG A 34 26.96 15.83 0.12
CA ARG A 34 28.23 16.20 -0.52
C ARG A 34 28.04 17.33 -1.53
N PRO A 35 29.04 18.20 -1.69
CA PRO A 35 29.09 19.10 -2.83
C PRO A 35 29.05 18.32 -4.15
N ALA A 36 28.34 18.82 -5.16
CA ALA A 36 28.19 18.15 -6.46
C ALA A 36 29.53 17.79 -7.12
N ALA A 37 30.56 18.62 -6.92
CA ALA A 37 31.92 18.38 -7.42
C ALA A 37 32.62 17.18 -6.76
N GLU A 38 32.30 16.90 -5.48
CA GLU A 38 32.88 15.78 -4.73
C GLU A 38 32.14 14.46 -4.96
N SER A 39 30.86 14.51 -5.36
CA SER A 39 30.03 13.33 -5.60
C SER A 39 30.53 12.41 -6.73
N PHE A 40 31.37 12.92 -7.62
CA PHE A 40 31.99 12.14 -8.71
C PHE A 40 33.49 11.86 -8.50
N SER A 41 34.03 12.17 -7.31
CA SER A 41 35.44 11.94 -6.99
C SER A 41 35.77 10.45 -6.84
N LEU A 42 36.99 10.07 -7.26
CA LEU A 42 37.54 8.73 -7.10
C LEU A 42 38.83 8.80 -6.25
N PRO A 43 38.96 7.98 -5.18
CA PRO A 43 38.00 6.99 -4.69
C PRO A 43 36.75 7.64 -4.07
N PRO A 44 35.58 6.98 -4.16
CA PRO A 44 34.37 7.50 -3.55
C PRO A 44 34.53 7.58 -2.03
N SER A 45 34.25 8.74 -1.45
CA SER A 45 34.12 8.82 0.01
C SER A 45 32.90 8.01 0.46
N PHE A 46 32.94 7.41 1.65
CA PHE A 46 31.77 6.77 2.28
C PHE A 46 31.15 7.65 3.38
N PHE A 47 31.80 8.76 3.69
CA PHE A 47 31.39 9.72 4.72
C PHE A 47 31.45 11.14 4.15
N PRO A 48 30.52 12.03 4.51
CA PRO A 48 30.61 13.43 4.10
C PRO A 48 31.82 14.07 4.80
N THR A 49 32.82 14.47 4.02
CA THR A 49 34.01 15.21 4.49
C THR A 49 33.69 16.67 4.80
N SER A 50 32.74 17.22 4.04
CA SER A 50 32.29 18.61 4.07
C SER A 50 30.76 18.62 3.88
N PRO A 51 29.95 18.40 4.94
CA PRO A 51 28.49 18.38 4.82
C PRO A 51 27.97 19.68 4.19
N ASP A 52 27.29 19.54 3.06
CA ASP A 52 26.69 20.64 2.29
C ASP A 52 25.19 20.42 2.13
N PHE A 53 24.41 21.44 2.51
CA PHE A 53 22.94 21.44 2.42
C PHE A 53 22.42 22.27 1.24
N SER A 54 23.30 22.88 0.44
CA SER A 54 22.95 23.70 -0.72
C SER A 54 22.08 22.93 -1.73
N SER A 55 22.37 21.63 -1.92
CA SER A 55 21.58 20.74 -2.77
C SER A 55 20.12 20.63 -2.33
N TYR A 56 19.84 20.63 -1.02
CA TYR A 56 18.47 20.63 -0.52
C TYR A 56 17.78 21.95 -0.85
N ALA A 57 18.39 23.09 -0.51
CA ALA A 57 17.83 24.41 -0.83
C ALA A 57 17.54 24.56 -2.33
N ALA A 58 18.50 24.16 -3.18
CA ALA A 58 18.36 24.20 -4.63
C ALA A 58 17.17 23.39 -5.16
N VAL A 59 16.89 22.22 -4.58
CA VAL A 59 15.74 21.39 -4.99
C VAL A 59 14.41 22.05 -4.62
N PHE A 60 14.30 22.66 -3.43
CA PHE A 60 13.09 23.39 -3.02
C PHE A 60 12.86 24.67 -3.83
N GLU A 61 13.90 25.26 -4.42
CA GLU A 61 13.79 26.39 -5.35
C GLU A 61 13.42 25.96 -6.77
N GLN A 62 13.92 24.81 -7.23
CA GLN A 62 13.71 24.31 -8.60
C GLN A 62 12.35 23.63 -8.79
N ILE A 63 11.85 22.93 -7.77
CA ILE A 63 10.58 22.20 -7.83
C ILE A 63 9.77 22.40 -6.55
N ALA A 64 8.45 22.36 -6.70
CA ALA A 64 7.52 22.48 -5.58
C ALA A 64 7.43 21.17 -4.77
N VAL A 65 8.53 20.74 -4.14
CA VAL A 65 8.61 19.51 -3.33
C VAL A 65 7.45 19.38 -2.35
N PRO A 66 7.06 20.43 -1.57
CA PRO A 66 5.95 20.30 -0.63
C PRO A 66 4.62 19.96 -1.32
N LEU A 67 4.37 20.52 -2.51
CA LEU A 67 3.17 20.24 -3.28
C LEU A 67 3.18 18.80 -3.82
N LEU A 68 4.31 18.33 -4.32
CA LEU A 68 4.46 16.95 -4.82
C LEU A 68 4.26 15.92 -3.70
N VAL A 69 4.85 16.17 -2.53
CA VAL A 69 4.68 15.31 -1.34
C VAL A 69 3.24 15.36 -0.86
N LEU A 70 2.61 16.53 -0.80
CA LEU A 70 1.22 16.67 -0.38
C LEU A 70 0.26 15.96 -1.33
N ASN A 71 0.43 16.12 -2.65
CA ASN A 71 -0.37 15.43 -3.65
C ASN A 71 -0.24 13.91 -3.51
N SER A 72 0.99 13.41 -3.37
CA SER A 72 1.25 11.98 -3.18
C SER A 72 0.63 11.46 -1.89
N ALA A 73 0.80 12.17 -0.78
CA ALA A 73 0.19 11.81 0.51
C ALA A 73 -1.33 11.82 0.48
N LEU A 74 -1.93 12.80 -0.21
CA LEU A 74 -3.38 12.89 -0.36
C LEU A 74 -3.91 11.73 -1.20
N VAL A 75 -3.34 11.50 -2.38
CA VAL A 75 -3.76 10.41 -3.28
C VAL A 75 -3.63 9.07 -2.56
N THR A 76 -2.45 8.76 -2.02
CA THR A 76 -2.17 7.48 -1.35
C THR A 76 -3.03 7.28 -0.10
N GLY A 77 -3.21 8.32 0.71
CA GLY A 77 -4.03 8.26 1.92
C GLY A 77 -5.51 8.04 1.60
N VAL A 78 -6.05 8.78 0.63
CA VAL A 78 -7.46 8.62 0.21
C VAL A 78 -7.70 7.25 -0.42
N VAL A 79 -6.79 6.79 -1.28
CA VAL A 79 -6.88 5.45 -1.89
C VAL A 79 -6.77 4.36 -0.82
N ALA A 80 -5.84 4.47 0.13
CA ALA A 80 -5.70 3.48 1.21
C ALA A 80 -6.99 3.37 2.04
N VAL A 81 -7.56 4.50 2.47
CA VAL A 81 -8.83 4.51 3.20
C VAL A 81 -9.99 3.99 2.34
N GLY A 82 -10.05 4.39 1.07
CA GLY A 82 -11.05 3.92 0.12
C GLY A 82 -10.98 2.41 -0.10
N GLN A 83 -9.77 1.86 -0.27
CA GLN A 83 -9.55 0.42 -0.39
C GLN A 83 -9.92 -0.31 0.90
N MET A 84 -9.52 0.19 2.08
CA MET A 84 -9.91 -0.40 3.37
C MET A 84 -11.42 -0.56 3.49
N LEU A 85 -12.17 0.50 3.18
CA LEU A 85 -13.63 0.50 3.30
C LEU A 85 -14.29 -0.40 2.24
N THR A 86 -13.94 -0.22 0.97
CA THR A 86 -14.58 -0.96 -0.13
C THR A 86 -14.21 -2.45 -0.11
N ALA A 87 -12.95 -2.79 0.17
CA ALA A 87 -12.51 -4.17 0.34
C ALA A 87 -13.15 -4.84 1.55
N ALA A 88 -13.29 -4.14 2.68
CA ALA A 88 -13.95 -4.70 3.85
C ALA A 88 -15.42 -4.99 3.57
N MET A 89 -16.13 -4.06 2.93
CA MET A 89 -17.53 -4.26 2.56
C MET A 89 -17.69 -5.42 1.56
N ALA A 90 -16.92 -5.44 0.48
CA ALA A 90 -16.98 -6.50 -0.52
C ALA A 90 -16.58 -7.86 0.08
N GLY A 91 -15.50 -7.90 0.86
CA GLY A 91 -15.03 -9.11 1.54
C GLY A 91 -16.07 -9.65 2.52
N TYR A 92 -16.74 -8.77 3.27
CA TYR A 92 -17.83 -9.15 4.18
C TYR A 92 -19.00 -9.79 3.42
N VAL A 93 -19.46 -9.16 2.33
CA VAL A 93 -20.54 -9.70 1.50
C VAL A 93 -20.17 -11.08 0.95
N PHE A 94 -18.96 -11.24 0.39
CA PHE A 94 -18.49 -12.53 -0.16
C PHE A 94 -18.17 -13.59 0.91
N ALA A 95 -17.99 -13.21 2.17
CA ALA A 95 -17.76 -14.15 3.27
C ALA A 95 -19.06 -14.55 3.98
N ARG A 96 -19.95 -13.58 4.24
CA ARG A 96 -21.05 -13.72 5.21
C ARG A 96 -22.45 -13.71 4.62
N MET A 97 -22.62 -13.18 3.41
CA MET A 97 -23.93 -13.14 2.79
C MET A 97 -24.07 -14.25 1.76
N GLU A 98 -25.26 -14.84 1.68
CA GLU A 98 -25.62 -15.81 0.64
C GLU A 98 -26.44 -15.11 -0.44
N PHE A 99 -25.98 -15.22 -1.69
CA PHE A 99 -26.67 -14.65 -2.84
C PHE A 99 -26.34 -15.43 -4.11
N ARG A 100 -27.26 -15.41 -5.08
CA ARG A 100 -27.12 -16.17 -6.32
C ARG A 100 -25.91 -15.66 -7.13
N GLY A 101 -25.02 -16.57 -7.51
CA GLY A 101 -23.82 -16.25 -8.30
C GLY A 101 -22.60 -15.78 -7.50
N LYS A 102 -22.65 -15.81 -6.15
CA LYS A 102 -21.54 -15.43 -5.24
C LYS A 102 -20.17 -15.94 -5.68
N ASN A 103 -20.04 -17.24 -5.95
CA ASN A 103 -18.76 -17.85 -6.33
C ASN A 103 -18.29 -17.41 -7.72
N ALA A 104 -19.21 -17.25 -8.68
CA ALA A 104 -18.87 -16.79 -10.03
C ALA A 104 -18.41 -15.32 -10.01
N LEU A 105 -19.12 -14.45 -9.30
CA LEU A 105 -18.73 -13.05 -9.13
C LEU A 105 -17.39 -12.91 -8.40
N PHE A 106 -17.16 -13.73 -7.37
CA PHE A 106 -15.87 -13.73 -6.68
C PHE A 106 -14.73 -14.20 -7.60
N ALA A 107 -14.96 -15.24 -8.41
CA ALA A 107 -13.98 -15.69 -9.40
C ALA A 107 -13.66 -14.61 -10.45
N ILE A 108 -14.65 -13.82 -10.89
CA ILE A 108 -14.44 -12.67 -11.77
C ILE A 108 -13.55 -11.63 -11.09
N VAL A 109 -13.81 -11.29 -9.82
CA VAL A 109 -12.97 -10.37 -9.04
C VAL A 109 -11.53 -10.86 -8.95
N LEU A 110 -11.30 -12.16 -8.70
CA LEU A 110 -9.94 -12.70 -8.66
C LEU A 110 -9.25 -12.70 -10.03
N SER A 111 -10.02 -12.91 -11.10
CA SER A 111 -9.49 -12.95 -12.46
C SER A 111 -8.91 -11.59 -12.89
N THR A 112 -9.40 -10.47 -12.34
CA THR A 112 -8.83 -9.15 -12.65
C THR A 112 -7.41 -8.99 -12.16
N MET A 113 -6.98 -9.73 -11.13
CA MET A 113 -5.60 -9.72 -10.64
C MET A 113 -4.61 -10.33 -11.65
N MET A 114 -5.10 -11.11 -12.62
CA MET A 114 -4.27 -11.68 -13.68
C MET A 114 -4.01 -10.70 -14.82
N VAL A 115 -4.76 -9.59 -14.88
CA VAL A 115 -4.62 -8.57 -15.92
C VAL A 115 -3.46 -7.64 -15.54
N PRO A 116 -2.41 -7.53 -16.38
CA PRO A 116 -1.32 -6.60 -16.11
C PRO A 116 -1.82 -5.16 -16.15
N VAL A 117 -1.47 -4.37 -15.13
CA VAL A 117 -1.88 -2.96 -15.00
C VAL A 117 -1.53 -2.16 -16.26
N GLN A 118 -0.39 -2.44 -16.88
CA GLN A 118 0.10 -1.75 -18.07
C GLN A 118 -0.87 -1.84 -19.26
N VAL A 119 -1.62 -2.94 -19.40
CA VAL A 119 -2.61 -3.11 -20.47
C VAL A 119 -3.87 -2.29 -20.19
N THR A 120 -4.14 -1.97 -18.93
CA THR A 120 -5.33 -1.22 -18.51
C THR A 120 -5.15 0.30 -18.56
N ILE A 121 -3.92 0.80 -18.67
CA ILE A 121 -3.61 2.25 -18.66
C ILE A 121 -4.40 3.00 -19.73
N VAL A 122 -4.35 2.57 -20.99
CA VAL A 122 -5.02 3.28 -22.10
C VAL A 122 -6.55 3.26 -21.92
N PRO A 123 -7.20 2.10 -21.67
CA PRO A 123 -8.64 2.07 -21.38
C PRO A 123 -9.06 2.95 -20.20
N VAL A 124 -8.34 2.88 -19.07
CA VAL A 124 -8.65 3.70 -17.87
C VAL A 124 -8.49 5.18 -18.18
N PHE A 125 -7.42 5.56 -18.90
CA PHE A 125 -7.23 6.95 -19.34
C PHE A 125 -8.39 7.44 -20.22
N MET A 126 -8.86 6.63 -21.18
CA MET A 126 -10.01 6.99 -22.02
C MET A 126 -11.28 7.22 -21.19
N ILE A 127 -11.52 6.42 -20.16
CA ILE A 127 -12.65 6.58 -19.23
C ILE A 127 -12.51 7.89 -18.45
N ILE A 128 -11.37 8.12 -17.80
CA ILE A 128 -11.09 9.34 -17.02
C ILE A 128 -11.23 10.60 -17.87
N ARG A 129 -10.72 10.56 -19.11
CA ARG A 129 -10.87 11.64 -20.08
C ARG A 129 -12.32 11.86 -20.48
N GLY A 130 -13.08 10.79 -20.72
CA GLY A 130 -14.52 10.86 -20.98
C GLY A 130 -15.32 11.47 -19.82
N MET A 131 -14.85 11.28 -18.59
CA MET A 131 -15.43 11.89 -17.38
C MET A 131 -15.01 13.36 -17.18
N GLY A 132 -14.11 13.90 -18.01
CA GLY A 132 -13.58 15.26 -17.83
C GLY A 132 -12.68 15.42 -16.60
N LEU A 133 -12.16 14.32 -16.04
CA LEU A 133 -11.32 14.31 -14.84
C LEU A 133 -9.83 14.27 -15.17
N SER A 134 -9.46 14.43 -16.45
CA SER A 134 -8.06 14.51 -16.88
C SER A 134 -7.33 15.64 -16.17
N ASP A 135 -6.05 15.41 -15.83
CA ASP A 135 -5.19 16.37 -15.14
C ASP A 135 -5.69 16.78 -13.73
N THR A 136 -6.31 15.84 -13.02
CA THR A 136 -6.75 16.02 -11.63
C THR A 136 -6.29 14.87 -10.75
N LEU A 137 -6.17 15.08 -9.43
CA LEU A 137 -5.87 13.99 -8.49
C LEU A 137 -6.96 12.88 -8.49
N LEU A 138 -8.19 13.23 -8.88
CA LEU A 138 -9.28 12.25 -9.00
C LEU A 138 -9.03 11.23 -10.11
N ALA A 139 -8.26 11.59 -11.14
CA ALA A 139 -7.80 10.66 -12.18
C ALA A 139 -7.02 9.48 -11.60
N LEU A 140 -6.30 9.70 -10.50
CA LEU A 140 -5.50 8.70 -9.81
C LEU A 140 -6.32 7.99 -8.72
N ILE A 141 -7.12 8.74 -7.96
CA ILE A 141 -7.84 8.22 -6.79
C ILE A 141 -8.96 7.27 -7.20
N LEU A 142 -9.85 7.68 -8.12
CA LEU A 142 -11.07 6.92 -8.42
C LEU A 142 -10.82 5.50 -8.95
N PRO A 143 -9.94 5.27 -9.94
CA PRO A 143 -9.72 3.92 -10.44
C PRO A 143 -9.01 3.01 -9.44
N ALA A 144 -8.26 3.59 -8.49
CA ALA A 144 -7.48 2.85 -7.50
C ALA A 144 -8.28 2.42 -6.25
N ILE A 145 -9.47 3.00 -6.00
CA ILE A 145 -10.27 2.67 -4.80
C ILE A 145 -10.69 1.19 -4.76
N PRO A 146 -11.21 0.57 -5.84
CA PRO A 146 -11.58 -0.83 -5.81
C PRO A 146 -10.33 -1.71 -5.95
N THR A 147 -10.15 -2.65 -5.03
CA THR A 147 -9.02 -3.60 -5.07
C THR A 147 -9.48 -5.05 -4.99
N ALA A 148 -9.09 -5.85 -5.98
CA ALA A 148 -9.37 -7.28 -6.01
C ALA A 148 -8.60 -8.03 -4.91
N PHE A 149 -7.31 -7.70 -4.73
CA PHE A 149 -6.49 -8.29 -3.68
C PHE A 149 -7.01 -7.94 -2.28
N GLY A 150 -7.35 -6.67 -2.02
CA GLY A 150 -7.95 -6.29 -0.74
C GLY A 150 -9.28 -7.01 -0.50
N THR A 151 -10.13 -7.12 -1.52
CA THR A 151 -11.42 -7.85 -1.41
C THR A 151 -11.19 -9.33 -1.08
N PHE A 152 -10.23 -9.98 -1.75
CA PHE A 152 -9.83 -11.35 -1.44
C PHE A 152 -9.34 -11.48 0.01
N LEU A 153 -8.40 -10.63 0.42
CA LEU A 153 -7.80 -10.67 1.75
C LEU A 153 -8.85 -10.47 2.84
N MET A 154 -9.72 -9.46 2.68
CA MET A 154 -10.81 -9.21 3.63
C MET A 154 -11.81 -10.35 3.67
N ARG A 155 -12.14 -10.98 2.53
CA ARG A 155 -12.97 -12.19 2.54
C ARG A 155 -12.33 -13.31 3.37
N GLN A 156 -11.04 -13.58 3.19
CA GLN A 156 -10.34 -14.60 3.97
C GLN A 156 -10.34 -14.26 5.46
N TYR A 157 -10.12 -12.98 5.79
CA TYR A 157 -10.17 -12.50 7.17
C TYR A 157 -11.57 -12.71 7.78
N PHE A 158 -12.62 -12.29 7.08
CA PHE A 158 -13.99 -12.45 7.56
C PHE A 158 -14.39 -13.92 7.69
N LEU A 159 -13.94 -14.83 6.83
CA LEU A 159 -14.22 -16.27 6.97
C LEU A 159 -13.64 -16.87 8.27
N GLY A 160 -12.58 -16.28 8.82
CA GLY A 160 -11.96 -16.71 10.08
C GLY A 160 -12.70 -16.26 11.34
N LEU A 161 -13.66 -15.34 11.24
CA LEU A 161 -14.46 -14.91 12.39
C LEU A 161 -15.59 -15.92 12.69
N PRO A 162 -16.21 -15.91 13.89
CA PRO A 162 -17.38 -16.74 14.18
C PRO A 162 -18.62 -16.28 13.38
N LEU A 163 -19.42 -17.21 12.84
CA LEU A 163 -20.66 -16.89 12.11
C LEU A 163 -21.80 -16.50 13.07
N GLU A 164 -21.78 -17.09 14.26
CA GLU A 164 -22.79 -16.99 15.31
C GLU A 164 -23.01 -15.54 15.76
N LEU A 165 -22.00 -14.68 15.62
CA LEU A 165 -22.10 -13.24 15.89
C LEU A 165 -23.10 -12.56 14.95
N GLY A 166 -23.14 -12.97 13.68
CA GLY A 166 -24.10 -12.46 12.71
C GLY A 166 -25.51 -13.01 12.94
N GLU A 167 -25.61 -14.27 13.34
CA GLU A 167 -26.89 -14.92 13.66
C GLU A 167 -27.52 -14.31 14.92
N ALA A 168 -26.74 -14.08 15.97
CA ALA A 168 -27.19 -13.39 17.18
C ALA A 168 -27.70 -11.98 16.86
N ALA A 169 -26.94 -11.21 16.05
CA ALA A 169 -27.38 -9.89 15.63
C ALA A 169 -28.68 -9.92 14.82
N ALA A 170 -28.88 -10.94 13.98
CA ALA A 170 -30.12 -11.12 13.22
C ALA A 170 -31.31 -11.47 14.12
N LEU A 171 -31.10 -12.29 15.17
CA LEU A 171 -32.11 -12.57 16.20
C LEU A 171 -32.51 -11.30 16.97
N ASP A 172 -31.55 -10.40 17.22
CA ASP A 172 -31.79 -9.07 17.81
C ASP A 172 -32.41 -8.06 16.82
N GLY A 173 -32.71 -8.47 15.58
CA GLY A 173 -33.33 -7.63 14.55
C GLY A 173 -32.39 -6.60 13.91
N ALA A 174 -31.07 -6.78 14.04
CA ALA A 174 -30.10 -5.89 13.40
C ALA A 174 -30.08 -6.08 11.87
N SER A 175 -30.08 -4.97 11.14
CA SER A 175 -29.93 -5.00 9.67
C SER A 175 -28.50 -5.41 9.27
N PRO A 176 -28.28 -5.96 8.05
CA PRO A 176 -26.94 -6.35 7.59
C PRO A 176 -25.90 -5.22 7.66
N TRP A 177 -26.33 -3.98 7.38
CA TRP A 177 -25.50 -2.79 7.51
C TRP A 177 -25.09 -2.53 8.97
N ARG A 178 -26.03 -2.62 9.90
CA ARG A 178 -25.75 -2.46 11.33
C ARG A 178 -24.84 -3.57 11.84
N THR A 179 -25.08 -4.81 11.44
CA THR A 179 -24.25 -5.98 11.77
C THR A 179 -22.83 -5.81 11.25
N PHE A 180 -22.64 -5.32 10.03
CA PHE A 180 -21.31 -5.01 9.49
C PHE A 180 -20.61 -3.94 10.33
N PHE A 181 -21.19 -2.74 10.47
CA PHE A 181 -20.51 -1.61 11.12
C PHE A 181 -20.34 -1.77 12.63
N SER A 182 -21.24 -2.47 13.31
CA SER A 182 -21.23 -2.57 14.78
C SER A 182 -20.49 -3.81 15.29
N ILE A 183 -20.31 -4.84 14.47
CA ILE A 183 -19.75 -6.13 14.90
C ILE A 183 -18.55 -6.50 14.04
N TYR A 184 -18.77 -6.76 12.74
CA TYR A 184 -17.71 -7.34 11.91
C TYR A 184 -16.59 -6.35 11.55
N ALA A 185 -16.90 -5.10 11.24
CA ALA A 185 -15.89 -4.11 10.87
C ALA A 185 -14.92 -3.79 12.04
N PRO A 186 -15.39 -3.56 13.28
CA PRO A 186 -14.49 -3.40 14.44
C PRO A 186 -13.60 -4.63 14.69
N LEU A 187 -14.16 -5.85 14.58
CA LEU A 187 -13.40 -7.10 14.73
C LEU A 187 -12.38 -7.33 13.61
N ALA A 188 -12.60 -6.70 12.45
CA ALA A 188 -11.73 -6.78 11.29
C ALA A 188 -10.76 -5.60 11.15
N LEU A 189 -10.64 -4.73 12.16
CA LEU A 189 -9.80 -3.54 12.10
C LEU A 189 -8.33 -3.87 11.78
N SER A 190 -7.78 -4.96 12.34
CA SER A 190 -6.41 -5.40 12.02
C SER A 190 -6.29 -5.90 10.58
N GLY A 191 -7.30 -6.61 10.05
CA GLY A 191 -7.37 -6.98 8.63
C GLY A 191 -7.43 -5.77 7.71
N MET A 192 -8.27 -4.79 8.05
CA MET A 192 -8.37 -3.51 7.34
C MET A 192 -7.05 -2.75 7.40
N ALA A 193 -6.37 -2.72 8.54
CA ALA A 193 -5.07 -2.07 8.67
C ALA A 193 -4.01 -2.70 7.75
N ILE A 194 -4.01 -4.03 7.58
CA ILE A 194 -3.12 -4.70 6.62
C ILE A 194 -3.42 -4.23 5.19
N VAL A 195 -4.70 -4.19 4.79
CA VAL A 195 -5.10 -3.66 3.47
C VAL A 195 -4.61 -2.21 3.30
N GLY A 196 -4.83 -1.35 4.30
CA GLY A 196 -4.43 0.05 4.25
C GLY A 196 -2.91 0.24 4.13
N VAL A 197 -2.11 -0.50 4.89
CA VAL A 197 -0.64 -0.42 4.82
C VAL A 197 -0.12 -0.90 3.47
N LEU A 198 -0.66 -2.00 2.94
CA LEU A 198 -0.26 -2.51 1.62
C LEU A 198 -0.69 -1.56 0.50
N ALA A 199 -1.90 -1.00 0.58
CA ALA A 199 -2.39 0.01 -0.35
C ALA A 199 -1.50 1.26 -0.36
N PHE A 200 -1.18 1.79 0.83
CA PHE A 200 -0.32 2.95 0.97
C PHE A 200 1.08 2.67 0.39
N ASN A 201 1.68 1.55 0.74
CA ASN A 201 3.01 1.18 0.22
C ASN A 201 3.01 1.04 -1.30
N TYR A 202 1.99 0.40 -1.88
CA TYR A 202 1.88 0.23 -3.32
C TYR A 202 1.74 1.58 -4.03
N HIS A 203 0.74 2.39 -3.67
CA HIS A 203 0.44 3.64 -4.37
C HIS A 203 1.47 4.74 -4.10
N TRP A 204 2.18 4.71 -2.98
CA TRP A 204 3.26 5.66 -2.70
C TRP A 204 4.45 5.47 -3.65
N ASN A 205 4.66 4.26 -4.14
CA ASN A 205 5.74 3.92 -5.07
C ASN A 205 5.27 3.84 -6.52
N GLU A 206 3.99 4.13 -6.78
CA GLU A 206 3.40 4.04 -8.12
C GLU A 206 3.75 5.28 -8.95
N PHE A 207 4.30 5.05 -10.15
CA PHE A 207 4.73 6.11 -11.07
C PHE A 207 3.81 6.25 -12.30
N PHE A 208 3.00 5.24 -12.60
CA PHE A 208 2.21 5.13 -13.83
C PHE A 208 0.71 5.33 -13.59
#